data_AF-A0A350WTA2-F1
#
_entry.id   AF-A0A350WTA2-F1
#
_cell.length_a   1.000
_cell.length_b   1.000
_cell.length_c   1.000
_cell.angle_alpha   90.00
_cell.angle_beta   90.00
_cell.angle_gamma   90.00
#
_symmetry.space_group_name_H-M   'P 1'
#
loop_
_entity.id
_entity.type
_entity.pdbx_description
1 polymer ?
#
loop_
_entity_poly.entity_id
_entity_poly.type
_entity_poly.pdbx_seq_one_letter_code
_entity_poly.pdbx_strand_id
1 'polypeptide(L)'
;MTKILALIPARGGSKGIPRKNIRNFAGYPLIAWSIAAAKQSNLVTRIIVSTDDDEIAAVAREWGAETPFIRPAELAQDKTTDLPVFEHALKWLEDVEAYRPEIIVQLRPTSPIRPAGMVDSAVQTLLDHPDADCVRGVVSAGQNPFKMWRFA
;
A
#
# COMPACT_ATOMS: atom_id res chain seq x y z
N MET A 1 15.40 16.01 -4.35
CA MET A 1 15.31 14.64 -3.81
C MET A 1 14.06 14.03 -4.42
N THR A 2 14.16 12.83 -5.00
CA THR A 2 13.03 12.16 -5.67
C THR A 2 11.87 11.96 -4.70
N LYS A 3 10.67 12.39 -5.08
CA LYS A 3 9.46 12.28 -4.24
C LYS A 3 8.91 10.85 -4.32
N ILE A 4 9.08 10.07 -3.26
CA ILE A 4 8.65 8.67 -3.19
C ILE A 4 7.54 8.55 -2.15
N LEU A 5 6.32 8.29 -2.63
CA LEU A 5 5.13 8.17 -1.78
C LEU A 5 4.83 6.70 -1.49
N ALA A 6 4.86 6.30 -0.22
CA ALA A 6 4.21 5.07 0.21
C ALA A 6 2.70 5.31 0.35
N LEU A 7 1.90 4.61 -0.46
CA LEU A 7 0.43 4.67 -0.41
C LEU A 7 -0.14 3.34 0.09
N ILE A 8 -0.85 3.40 1.23
CA ILE A 8 -1.41 2.26 1.94
C ILE A 8 -2.95 2.31 1.83
N PRO A 9 -3.58 1.53 0.94
CA PRO A 9 -5.04 1.45 0.88
C PRO A 9 -5.56 0.55 2.02
N ALA A 10 -6.42 1.10 2.88
CA ALA A 10 -6.97 0.38 4.03
C ALA A 10 -8.45 0.72 4.24
N ARG A 11 -9.36 -0.09 3.68
CA ARG A 11 -10.80 0.15 3.82
C ARG A 11 -11.40 -0.36 5.14
N GLY A 12 -12.48 0.27 5.61
CA GLY A 12 -13.25 -0.19 6.78
C GLY A 12 -14.00 -1.50 6.52
N GLY A 13 -14.70 -1.58 5.39
CA GLY A 13 -15.57 -2.70 4.97
C GLY A 13 -14.82 -4.00 4.60
N SER A 14 -14.23 -4.69 5.57
CA SER A 14 -13.57 -5.98 5.35
C SER A 14 -14.56 -7.16 5.46
N LYS A 15 -14.81 -7.87 4.34
CA LYS A 15 -15.75 -9.01 4.26
C LYS A 15 -15.37 -10.22 5.12
N GLY A 16 -14.11 -10.65 5.04
CA GLY A 16 -13.68 -11.90 5.70
C GLY A 16 -13.45 -11.71 7.21
N ILE A 17 -12.77 -10.64 7.58
CA ILE A 17 -12.45 -10.33 8.98
C ILE A 17 -12.93 -8.90 9.24
N PRO A 18 -13.96 -8.67 10.06
CA PRO A 18 -14.39 -7.33 10.45
C PRO A 18 -13.22 -6.52 11.02
N ARG A 19 -13.13 -5.23 10.65
CA ARG A 19 -12.08 -4.30 11.08
C ARG A 19 -10.64 -4.83 10.85
N LYS A 20 -10.43 -5.67 9.83
CA LYS A 20 -9.14 -6.38 9.58
C LYS A 20 -7.90 -5.49 9.68
N ASN A 21 -7.95 -4.29 9.13
CA ASN A 21 -6.79 -3.40 9.02
C ASN A 21 -6.30 -2.85 10.37
N ILE A 22 -7.15 -2.78 11.39
CA ILE A 22 -6.75 -2.33 12.74
C ILE A 22 -6.78 -3.46 13.77
N ARG A 23 -7.15 -4.66 13.36
CA ARG A 23 -7.15 -5.83 14.24
C ARG A 23 -5.72 -6.15 14.67
N ASN A 24 -5.56 -6.52 15.94
CA ASN A 24 -4.29 -6.99 16.47
C ASN A 24 -3.76 -8.19 15.66
N PHE A 25 -2.54 -8.05 15.16
CA PHE A 25 -1.78 -9.06 14.46
C PHE A 25 -0.33 -9.02 14.97
N ALA A 26 0.08 -10.07 15.69
CA ALA A 26 1.40 -10.17 16.31
C ALA A 26 1.77 -8.96 17.22
N GLY A 27 0.80 -8.46 17.99
CA GLY A 27 1.00 -7.41 19.00
C GLY A 27 0.71 -5.98 18.53
N TYR A 28 0.46 -5.78 17.23
CA TYR A 28 0.18 -4.46 16.65
C TYR A 28 -1.00 -4.50 15.68
N PRO A 29 -1.69 -3.36 15.44
CA PRO A 29 -2.71 -3.27 14.39
C PRO A 29 -2.14 -3.71 13.04
N LEU A 30 -2.90 -4.47 12.24
CA LEU A 30 -2.39 -5.02 10.97
C LEU A 30 -1.76 -3.95 10.05
N ILE A 31 -2.36 -2.76 9.96
CA ILE A 31 -1.88 -1.64 9.15
C ILE A 31 -0.52 -1.10 9.62
N ALA A 32 -0.22 -1.21 10.92
CA ALA A 32 1.02 -0.74 11.53
C ALA A 32 2.25 -1.36 10.88
N TRP A 33 2.17 -2.63 10.46
CA TRP A 33 3.27 -3.33 9.79
C TRP A 33 3.65 -2.70 8.45
N SER A 34 2.67 -2.23 7.67
CA SER A 34 2.94 -1.52 6.42
C SER A 34 3.44 -0.10 6.65
N ILE A 35 2.93 0.59 7.66
CA ILE A 35 3.43 1.92 8.05
C ILE A 35 4.88 1.80 8.53
N ALA A 36 5.19 0.81 9.37
CA ALA A 36 6.54 0.55 9.86
C ALA A 36 7.51 0.22 8.71
N ALA A 37 7.11 -0.61 7.75
CA ALA A 37 7.94 -0.90 6.58
C ALA A 37 8.26 0.36 5.75
N ALA A 38 7.29 1.27 5.62
CA ALA A 38 7.52 2.57 4.97
C ALA A 38 8.44 3.48 5.80
N LYS A 39 8.29 3.52 7.12
CA LYS A 39 9.13 4.34 8.03
C LYS A 39 10.58 3.84 8.13
N GLN A 40 10.81 2.54 7.96
CA GLN A 40 12.14 1.94 7.98
C GLN A 40 12.90 2.12 6.65
N SER A 41 12.20 2.53 5.59
CA SER A 41 12.81 2.86 4.30
C SER A 41 13.56 4.19 4.41
N ASN A 42 14.77 4.24 3.87
CA ASN A 42 15.55 5.48 3.78
C ASN A 42 15.15 6.32 2.56
N LEU A 43 14.44 5.72 1.60
CA LEU A 43 14.07 6.35 0.33
C LEU A 43 12.64 6.91 0.33
N VAL A 44 11.71 6.30 1.09
CA VAL A 44 10.33 6.81 1.19
C VAL A 44 10.32 8.19 1.83
N THR A 45 9.79 9.17 1.11
CA THR A 45 9.74 10.57 1.57
C THR A 45 8.40 10.93 2.24
N ARG A 46 7.35 10.15 1.98
CA ARG A 46 6.00 10.42 2.52
C ARG A 46 5.18 9.14 2.64
N ILE A 47 4.33 9.05 3.67
CA ILE A 47 3.53 7.86 3.96
C ILE A 47 2.07 8.28 4.12
N ILE A 48 1.21 7.82 3.23
CA ILE A 48 -0.23 8.12 3.27
C ILE A 48 -1.03 6.84 3.38
N VAL A 49 -2.03 6.86 4.27
CA VAL A 49 -3.09 5.85 4.32
C VAL A 49 -4.34 6.42 3.66
N SER A 50 -4.82 5.72 2.62
CA SER A 50 -6.13 6.02 2.00
C SER A 50 -7.19 5.12 2.62
N THR A 51 -8.13 5.72 3.36
CA THR A 51 -9.21 5.01 4.05
C THR A 51 -10.53 5.78 4.00
N ASP A 52 -11.64 5.07 4.06
CA ASP A 52 -13.02 5.56 4.18
C ASP A 52 -13.51 5.57 5.64
N ASP A 53 -12.64 5.28 6.60
CA ASP A 53 -13.00 4.97 7.98
C ASP A 53 -12.16 5.78 8.97
N ASP A 54 -12.82 6.58 9.80
CA ASP A 54 -12.16 7.52 10.71
C ASP A 54 -11.30 6.82 11.79
N GLU A 55 -11.71 5.63 12.25
CA GLU A 55 -10.95 4.89 13.25
C GLU A 55 -9.68 4.28 12.63
N ILE A 56 -9.74 3.77 11.38
CA ILE A 56 -8.53 3.39 10.64
C ILE A 56 -7.62 4.62 10.44
N ALA A 57 -8.20 5.78 10.14
CA ALA A 57 -7.42 7.00 9.95
C ALA A 57 -6.73 7.47 11.24
N ALA A 58 -7.42 7.37 12.38
CA ALA A 58 -6.86 7.69 13.69
C ALA A 58 -5.67 6.77 14.03
N VAL A 59 -5.87 5.45 13.88
CA VAL A 59 -4.79 4.47 14.11
C VAL A 59 -3.61 4.71 13.16
N ALA A 60 -3.86 4.99 11.88
CA ALA A 60 -2.78 5.30 10.94
C ALA A 60 -1.90 6.47 11.40
N ARG A 61 -2.53 7.54 11.90
CA ARG A 61 -1.85 8.73 12.44
C ARG A 61 -1.02 8.42 13.69
N GLU A 62 -1.55 7.60 14.61
CA GLU A 62 -0.80 7.15 15.80
C GLU A 62 0.50 6.42 15.43
N TRP A 63 0.50 5.70 14.30
CA TRP A 63 1.68 4.98 13.79
C TRP A 63 2.61 5.85 12.93
N GLY A 64 2.23 7.10 12.65
CA GLY A 64 3.03 8.10 11.94
C GLY A 64 2.83 8.11 10.42
N ALA A 65 1.68 7.63 9.93
CA ALA A 65 1.25 7.87 8.56
C ALA A 65 0.25 9.04 8.50
N GLU A 66 0.22 9.74 7.37
CA GLU A 66 -0.73 10.81 7.10
C GLU A 66 -2.05 10.25 6.56
N THR A 67 -3.15 10.93 6.88
CA THR A 67 -4.48 10.66 6.34
C THR A 67 -5.12 11.98 5.94
N PRO A 68 -4.59 12.66 4.90
CA PRO A 68 -4.93 14.04 4.63
C PRO A 68 -6.34 14.20 4.02
N PHE A 69 -6.94 13.09 3.60
CA PHE A 69 -8.31 12.99 3.12
C PHE A 69 -9.02 11.76 3.69
N ILE A 70 -10.35 11.79 3.67
CA ILE A 70 -11.19 10.59 3.77
C ILE A 70 -11.59 10.19 2.36
N ARG A 71 -11.37 8.92 2.04
CA ARG A 71 -11.70 8.35 0.74
C ARG A 71 -13.23 8.23 0.61
N PRO A 72 -13.81 8.66 -0.53
CA PRO A 72 -15.24 8.47 -0.82
C PRO A 72 -15.69 7.00 -0.73
N ALA A 73 -16.92 6.79 -0.25
CA ALA A 73 -17.45 5.46 0.02
C ALA A 73 -17.58 4.59 -1.25
N GLU A 74 -17.87 5.17 -2.40
CA GLU A 74 -17.90 4.51 -3.70
C GLU A 74 -16.54 3.90 -4.10
N LEU A 75 -15.45 4.44 -3.58
CA LEU A 75 -14.10 3.92 -3.76
C LEU A 75 -13.67 2.91 -2.69
N ALA A 76 -14.58 2.57 -1.77
CA ALA A 76 -14.37 1.58 -0.72
C ALA A 76 -15.22 0.30 -0.90
N GLN A 77 -15.85 0.13 -2.07
CA GLN A 77 -16.70 -1.01 -2.35
C GLN A 77 -15.89 -2.29 -2.61
N ASP A 78 -16.56 -3.44 -2.51
CA ASP A 78 -15.93 -4.74 -2.71
C ASP A 78 -15.33 -4.95 -4.09
N LYS A 79 -15.95 -4.35 -5.10
CA LYS A 79 -15.57 -4.47 -6.51
C LYS A 79 -14.68 -3.31 -6.98
N THR A 80 -14.38 -2.35 -6.11
CA THR A 80 -13.48 -1.25 -6.46
C THR A 80 -12.06 -1.79 -6.65
N THR A 81 -11.50 -1.55 -7.82
CA THR A 81 -10.10 -1.87 -8.14
C THR A 81 -9.14 -0.86 -7.51
N ASP A 82 -7.83 -1.14 -7.52
CA ASP A 82 -6.87 -0.21 -6.89
C ASP A 82 -6.74 1.11 -7.66
N LEU A 83 -6.85 1.11 -8.99
CA LEU A 83 -6.62 2.30 -9.83
C LEU A 83 -7.41 3.54 -9.38
N PRO A 84 -8.76 3.51 -9.24
CA PRO A 84 -9.51 4.70 -8.85
C PRO A 84 -9.20 5.17 -7.41
N VAL A 85 -8.74 4.26 -6.53
CA VAL A 85 -8.28 4.63 -5.18
C VAL A 85 -6.98 5.44 -5.26
N PHE A 86 -6.08 5.05 -6.16
CA PHE A 86 -4.81 5.75 -6.38
C PHE A 86 -5.03 7.08 -7.10
N GLU A 87 -5.87 7.11 -8.14
CA GLU A 87 -6.24 8.35 -8.83
C GLU A 87 -6.84 9.37 -7.87
N HIS A 88 -7.77 8.95 -6.99
CA HIS A 88 -8.31 9.82 -5.95
C HIS A 88 -7.22 10.40 -5.05
N ALA A 89 -6.32 9.55 -4.53
CA ALA A 89 -5.25 9.98 -3.64
C ALA A 89 -4.31 10.98 -4.33
N LEU A 90 -3.85 10.67 -5.53
CA LEU A 90 -2.92 11.50 -6.28
C LEU A 90 -3.55 12.83 -6.72
N LYS A 91 -4.80 12.78 -7.19
CA LYS A 91 -5.55 13.98 -7.56
C LYS A 91 -5.77 14.90 -6.37
N TRP A 92 -6.15 14.36 -5.21
CA TRP A 92 -6.29 15.17 -4.01
C TRP A 92 -4.97 15.85 -3.62
N LEU A 93 -3.86 15.09 -3.62
CA LEU A 93 -2.54 15.63 -3.28
C LEU A 93 -2.08 16.71 -4.25
N GLU A 94 -2.38 16.53 -5.53
CA GLU A 94 -2.08 17.52 -6.54
C GLU A 94 -2.93 18.79 -6.36
N ASP A 95 -4.26 18.64 -6.28
CA ASP A 95 -5.20 19.75 -6.26
C ASP A 95 -5.11 20.58 -4.96
N VAL A 96 -4.90 19.91 -3.82
CA VAL A 96 -4.96 20.55 -2.48
C VAL A 96 -3.57 20.94 -1.97
N GLU A 97 -2.54 20.15 -2.26
CA GLU A 97 -1.20 20.35 -1.70
C GLU A 97 -0.13 20.67 -2.75
N ALA A 98 -0.49 20.75 -4.03
CA ALA A 98 0.46 20.87 -5.13
C ALA A 98 1.58 19.79 -5.08
N TYR A 99 1.24 18.60 -4.57
CA TYR A 99 2.17 17.50 -4.40
C TYR A 99 1.95 16.42 -5.46
N ARG A 100 2.98 16.16 -6.27
CA ARG A 100 3.03 15.05 -7.21
C ARG A 100 4.23 14.16 -6.90
N PRO A 101 4.05 12.88 -6.52
CA PRO A 101 5.16 11.95 -6.36
C PRO A 101 5.69 11.49 -7.72
N GLU A 102 6.99 11.20 -7.78
CA GLU A 102 7.64 10.59 -8.95
C GLU A 102 7.52 9.06 -8.92
N ILE A 103 7.53 8.47 -7.72
CA ILE A 103 7.37 7.04 -7.50
C ILE A 103 6.31 6.81 -6.43
N ILE A 104 5.49 5.78 -6.64
CA ILE A 104 4.48 5.33 -5.68
C ILE A 104 4.79 3.91 -5.26
N VAL A 105 4.93 3.70 -3.95
CA VAL A 105 5.11 2.38 -3.33
C VAL A 105 3.77 1.92 -2.76
N GLN A 106 3.13 0.95 -3.44
CA GLN A 106 1.91 0.33 -2.92
C GLN A 106 2.24 -0.65 -1.78
N LEU A 107 1.82 -0.33 -0.56
CA LEU A 107 1.99 -1.21 0.61
C LEU A 107 0.64 -1.66 1.17
N ARG A 108 0.20 -2.87 0.81
CA ARG A 108 -1.06 -3.43 1.32
C ARG A 108 -0.95 -3.85 2.79
N PRO A 109 -1.91 -3.54 3.67
CA PRO A 109 -1.93 -4.05 5.05
C PRO A 109 -1.93 -5.59 5.13
N THR A 110 -2.49 -6.27 4.13
CA THR A 110 -2.58 -7.74 4.07
C THR A 110 -1.26 -8.45 3.73
N SER A 111 -0.17 -7.71 3.55
CA SER A 111 1.18 -8.26 3.41
C SER A 111 2.06 -7.76 4.57
N PRO A 112 1.75 -8.13 5.83
CA PRO A 112 2.41 -7.57 7.01
C PRO A 112 3.86 -8.03 7.15
N ILE A 113 4.20 -9.20 6.59
CA ILE A 113 5.55 -9.76 6.63
C ILE A 113 6.28 -9.32 5.36
N ARG A 114 7.14 -8.31 5.49
CA ARG A 114 8.09 -7.90 4.45
C ARG A 114 9.50 -8.00 5.01
N PRO A 115 10.46 -8.57 4.27
CA PRO A 115 11.86 -8.51 4.63
C PRO A 115 12.32 -7.07 4.85
N ALA A 116 13.19 -6.87 5.84
CA ALA A 116 13.84 -5.59 6.06
C ALA A 116 14.59 -5.14 4.80
N GLY A 117 14.56 -3.84 4.49
CA GLY A 117 15.20 -3.27 3.30
C GLY A 117 14.48 -3.58 1.97
N MET A 118 13.42 -4.39 1.95
CA MET A 118 12.71 -4.72 0.70
C MET A 118 12.13 -3.49 -0.01
N VAL A 119 11.64 -2.51 0.74
CA VAL A 119 11.09 -1.27 0.15
C VAL A 119 12.19 -0.48 -0.54
N ASP A 120 13.33 -0.26 0.13
CA ASP A 120 14.48 0.44 -0.44
C ASP A 120 15.02 -0.30 -1.67
N SER A 121 15.17 -1.61 -1.58
CA SER A 121 15.63 -2.43 -2.71
C SER A 121 14.68 -2.33 -3.90
N ALA A 122 13.36 -2.39 -3.70
CA ALA A 122 12.40 -2.29 -4.79
C ALA A 122 12.40 -0.91 -5.47
N VAL A 123 12.52 0.16 -4.68
CA VAL A 123 12.63 1.52 -5.20
C VAL A 123 13.93 1.71 -5.96
N GLN A 124 15.06 1.23 -5.42
CA GLN A 124 16.36 1.31 -6.07
C GLN A 124 16.36 0.55 -7.40
N THR A 125 15.77 -0.65 -7.45
CA THR A 125 15.63 -1.41 -8.70
C THR A 125 14.89 -0.61 -9.77
N LEU A 126 13.82 0.11 -9.42
CA LEU A 126 13.09 0.95 -10.37
C LEU A 126 13.94 2.15 -10.83
N LEU A 127 14.68 2.78 -9.92
CA LEU A 127 15.57 3.90 -10.25
C LEU A 127 16.74 3.49 -11.16
N ASP A 128 17.26 2.27 -10.99
CA ASP A 128 18.38 1.75 -11.77
C ASP A 128 17.95 1.30 -13.19
N HIS A 129 16.65 1.13 -13.44
CA HIS A 129 16.10 0.66 -14.71
C HIS A 129 15.08 1.69 -15.26
N PRO A 130 15.55 2.80 -15.87
CA PRO A 130 14.67 3.88 -16.32
C PRO A 130 13.73 3.48 -17.48
N ASP A 131 13.96 2.33 -18.10
CA ASP A 131 13.09 1.71 -19.09
C ASP A 131 11.93 0.90 -18.48
N ALA A 132 11.91 0.71 -17.16
CA ALA A 132 10.86 0.00 -16.45
C ALA A 132 9.85 0.98 -15.82
N ASP A 133 8.56 0.70 -16.00
CA ASP A 133 7.48 1.49 -15.37
C ASP A 133 7.15 1.02 -13.95
N CYS A 134 7.47 -0.23 -13.59
CA CYS A 134 7.11 -0.78 -12.28
C CYS A 134 7.99 -1.95 -11.83
N VAL A 135 8.06 -2.12 -10.51
CA VAL A 135 8.66 -3.28 -9.84
C VAL A 135 7.60 -3.93 -8.96
N ARG A 136 7.52 -5.27 -8.98
CA ARG A 136 6.54 -6.03 -8.18
C ARG A 136 7.21 -7.13 -7.39
N GLY A 137 6.94 -7.15 -6.08
CA GLY A 137 7.32 -8.27 -5.22
C GLY A 137 6.59 -9.56 -5.63
N VAL A 138 7.35 -10.62 -5.86
CA VAL A 138 6.85 -11.95 -6.21
C VAL A 138 7.51 -13.01 -5.34
N VAL A 139 6.87 -14.16 -5.24
CA VAL A 139 7.43 -15.36 -4.61
C VAL A 139 7.25 -16.54 -5.55
N SER A 140 8.13 -17.54 -5.46
CA SER A 140 7.96 -18.78 -6.20
C SER A 140 6.64 -19.44 -5.80
N ALA A 141 5.86 -19.88 -6.79
CA ALA A 141 4.60 -20.56 -6.53
C ALA A 141 4.86 -21.90 -5.82
N GLY A 142 4.19 -22.14 -4.69
CA GLY A 142 4.33 -23.39 -3.94
C GLY A 142 3.80 -24.62 -4.68
N GLN A 143 2.98 -24.43 -5.71
CA GLN A 143 2.57 -25.45 -6.66
C GLN A 143 2.66 -24.88 -8.07
N ASN A 144 3.04 -25.72 -9.04
CA ASN A 144 3.10 -25.29 -10.43
C ASN A 144 1.71 -24.83 -10.90
N PRO A 145 1.55 -23.59 -11.40
CA PRO A 145 0.27 -23.09 -11.89
C PRO A 145 -0.20 -23.83 -13.15
N PHE A 146 0.70 -24.46 -13.90
CA PHE A 146 0.39 -25.31 -15.05
C PHE A 146 0.04 -26.74 -14.59
N LYS A 147 -1.09 -26.91 -13.90
CA LYS A 147 -1.69 -28.23 -13.63
C LYS A 147 -2.41 -28.76 -14.88
N MET A 148 -1.70 -28.89 -15.99
CA MET A 148 -2.26 -29.46 -17.22
C MET A 148 -1.86 -30.93 -17.34
N TRP A 149 -2.86 -31.79 -17.50
CA TRP A 149 -2.66 -33.16 -17.95
C TRP A 149 -2.39 -33.09 -19.46
N ARG A 150 -1.26 -33.64 -19.91
CA ARG A 150 -1.05 -33.90 -21.34
C ARG A 150 -1.85 -35.16 -21.68
N PHE A 151 -2.94 -35.03 -22.43
CA PHE A 151 -3.52 -36.19 -23.09
C PHE A 151 -2.54 -36.65 -24.17
N ALA A 152 -2.05 -37.88 -24.03
CA ALA A 152 -1.25 -38.56 -25.05
C ALA A 152 -2.16 -39.10 -26.16
#